data_AF-A0A2E1LZ26-F1
#
_entry.id   AF-A0A2E1LZ26-F1
#
_cell.length_a   1.000
_cell.length_b   1.000
_cell.length_c   1.000
_cell.angle_alpha   90.00
_cell.angle_beta   90.00
_cell.angle_gamma   90.00
#
_symmetry.space_group_name_H-M   'P 1'
#
loop_
_entity.id
_entity.type
_entity.pdbx_description
1 polymer ?
#
loop_
_entity_poly.entity_id
_entity_poly.type
_entity_poly.pdbx_seq_one_letter_code
_entity_poly.pdbx_strand_id
1 'polypeptide(L)'
;MLETTSQVQFIQITEKYSGQRLDNFLIRELKGVPRARIYRLVRRGEVRINKKRAKPESRLAVGDKVRIPPLVMEQPGTLPKPSPGLITALQEAVLFEDADLLVLNKPAGLAVHLGSGIRLGLIEAVRQIQPEWGEAELAHRLDR
;
A
#
# COMPACT_ATOMS: atom_id res chain seq x y z
N MET A 1 -11.36 -13.66 13.37
CA MET A 1 -10.94 -12.98 12.12
C MET A 1 -11.09 -11.50 12.40
N LEU A 2 -10.05 -10.70 12.18
CA LEU A 2 -10.12 -9.27 12.45
C LEU A 2 -10.34 -8.53 11.15
N GLU A 3 -11.47 -7.84 11.08
CA GLU A 3 -11.68 -6.83 10.06
C GLU A 3 -10.83 -5.61 10.40
N THR A 4 -10.42 -4.86 9.38
CA THR A 4 -9.72 -3.58 9.52
C THR A 4 -10.64 -2.56 10.20
N THR A 5 -10.51 -2.41 11.51
CA THR A 5 -11.35 -1.50 12.30
C THR A 5 -10.69 -0.14 12.50
N SER A 6 -11.51 0.90 12.52
CA SER A 6 -11.15 2.27 12.90
C SER A 6 -10.87 2.45 14.40
N GLN A 7 -10.96 1.39 15.20
CA GLN A 7 -10.77 1.42 16.65
C GLN A 7 -9.64 0.49 17.12
N VAL A 8 -9.13 0.77 18.32
CA VAL A 8 -8.12 -0.05 18.99
C VAL A 8 -8.72 -1.40 19.36
N GLN A 9 -8.01 -2.48 19.06
CA GLN A 9 -8.42 -3.83 19.42
C GLN A 9 -7.54 -4.39 20.54
N PHE A 10 -8.15 -5.20 21.40
CA PHE A 10 -7.45 -5.98 22.40
C PHE A 10 -7.81 -7.45 22.24
N ILE A 11 -6.80 -8.29 22.05
CA ILE A 11 -6.99 -9.73 21.86
C ILE A 11 -6.34 -10.45 23.03
N GLN A 12 -7.12 -11.28 23.69
CA GLN A 12 -6.60 -12.20 24.70
C GLN A 12 -6.08 -13.46 24.03
N ILE A 13 -4.86 -13.84 24.37
CA ILE A 13 -4.20 -15.02 23.84
C ILE A 13 -4.74 -16.27 24.54
N THR A 14 -5.21 -17.21 23.73
CA THR A 14 -5.66 -18.54 24.17
C THR A 14 -4.57 -19.58 23.92
N GLU A 15 -4.77 -20.80 24.40
CA GLU A 15 -3.84 -21.92 24.20
C GLU A 15 -3.45 -22.13 22.73
N LYS A 16 -4.39 -21.92 21.81
CA LYS A 16 -4.18 -22.02 20.35
C LYS A 16 -3.02 -21.16 19.84
N TYR A 17 -2.73 -20.04 20.50
CA TYR A 17 -1.70 -19.10 20.07
C TYR A 17 -0.51 -19.02 21.03
N SER A 18 -0.54 -19.83 22.09
CA SER A 18 0.56 -19.92 23.06
C SER A 18 1.85 -20.37 22.37
N GLY A 19 2.97 -19.77 22.76
CA GLY A 19 4.28 -20.02 22.18
C GLY A 19 4.49 -19.42 20.79
N GLN A 20 3.46 -18.92 20.11
CA GLN A 20 3.60 -18.31 18.79
C GLN A 20 4.37 -16.98 18.88
N ARG A 21 5.21 -16.68 17.88
CA ARG A 21 5.80 -15.35 17.71
C ARG A 21 4.71 -14.32 17.40
N LEU A 22 4.86 -13.11 17.93
CA LEU A 22 3.94 -12.01 17.74
C LEU A 22 3.74 -11.65 16.27
N ASP A 23 4.82 -11.59 15.47
CA ASP A 23 4.73 -11.30 14.04
C ASP A 23 3.87 -12.31 13.29
N ASN A 24 4.07 -13.61 13.53
CA ASN A 24 3.28 -14.68 12.93
C ASN A 24 1.81 -14.62 13.36
N PHE A 25 1.56 -14.28 14.62
CA PHE A 25 0.21 -14.04 15.13
C PHE A 25 -0.45 -12.88 14.37
N LEU A 26 0.22 -11.73 14.28
CA LEU A 26 -0.31 -10.55 13.59
C LEU A 26 -0.52 -10.77 12.10
N ILE A 27 0.41 -11.44 11.40
CA ILE A 27 0.27 -11.75 9.96
C ILE A 27 -0.96 -12.61 9.71
N ARG A 28 -1.24 -13.56 10.62
CA ARG A 28 -2.43 -14.42 10.51
C ARG A 28 -3.72 -13.66 10.79
N GLU A 29 -3.75 -12.84 11.84
CA GLU A 29 -4.96 -12.12 12.25
C GLU A 29 -5.26 -10.91 11.35
N LEU A 30 -4.24 -10.23 10.84
CA LEU A 30 -4.32 -9.01 10.03
C LEU A 30 -4.16 -9.31 8.53
N LYS A 31 -5.04 -10.17 8.00
CA LYS A 31 -5.03 -10.52 6.58
C LYS A 31 -5.15 -9.27 5.69
N GLY A 32 -4.39 -9.24 4.60
CA GLY A 32 -4.35 -8.12 3.67
C GLY A 32 -3.45 -6.96 4.10
N VAL A 33 -3.00 -6.91 5.35
CA VAL A 33 -2.02 -5.89 5.78
C VAL A 33 -0.62 -6.30 5.27
N PRO A 34 0.08 -5.44 4.51
CA PRO A 34 1.43 -5.76 4.06
C PRO A 34 2.38 -6.05 5.23
N ARG A 35 3.21 -7.09 5.12
CA ARG A 35 4.17 -7.49 6.18
C ARG A 35 5.01 -6.31 6.67
N ALA A 36 5.52 -5.50 5.74
CA ALA A 36 6.31 -4.30 6.07
C ALA A 36 5.55 -3.31 6.98
N ARG A 37 4.24 -3.18 6.80
CA ARG A 37 3.38 -2.35 7.67
C ARG A 37 3.26 -2.97 9.05
N ILE A 38 3.04 -4.28 9.17
CA ILE A 38 3.00 -4.99 10.46
C ILE A 38 4.31 -4.75 11.25
N TYR A 39 5.46 -4.98 10.61
CA TYR A 39 6.77 -4.73 11.24
C TYR A 39 6.96 -3.27 11.64
N ARG A 40 6.43 -2.31 10.87
CA ARG A 40 6.47 -0.88 11.22
C ARG A 40 5.65 -0.58 12.48
N LEU A 41 4.44 -1.12 12.59
CA LEU A 41 3.56 -0.93 13.75
C LEU A 41 4.19 -1.47 15.04
N VAL A 42 4.81 -2.66 14.96
CA VAL A 42 5.53 -3.25 16.10
C VAL A 42 6.74 -2.40 16.48
N ARG A 43 7.58 -2.01 15.51
CA ARG A 43 8.79 -1.18 15.77
C ARG A 43 8.48 0.19 16.36
N ARG A 44 7.38 0.84 15.95
CA ARG A 44 6.93 2.11 16.52
C ARG A 44 6.30 1.96 17.91
N GLY A 45 6.05 0.72 18.35
CA GLY A 45 5.44 0.41 19.64
C GLY A 45 3.93 0.67 19.68
N GLU A 46 3.29 0.67 18.51
CA GLU A 46 1.84 0.82 18.36
C GLU A 46 1.12 -0.49 18.70
N VAL A 47 1.76 -1.63 18.43
CA VAL A 47 1.37 -2.95 18.95
C VAL A 47 2.04 -3.20 20.30
N ARG A 48 1.28 -3.70 21.28
CA ARG A 48 1.74 -3.93 22.65
C ARG A 48 1.26 -5.26 23.22
N ILE A 49 2.06 -5.90 24.05
CA ILE A 49 1.66 -7.06 24.86
C ILE A 49 1.60 -6.57 26.31
N ASN A 50 0.45 -6.75 26.99
CA ASN A 50 0.27 -6.36 28.38
C ASN A 50 0.71 -4.91 28.68
N LYS A 51 0.33 -3.98 27.79
CA LYS A 51 0.69 -2.54 27.81
C LYS A 51 2.19 -2.22 27.58
N LYS A 52 3.05 -3.22 27.40
CA LYS A 52 4.49 -3.06 27.13
C LYS A 52 4.79 -3.12 25.63
N ARG A 53 5.87 -2.45 25.19
CA ARG A 53 6.41 -2.61 23.83
C ARG A 53 6.87 -4.05 23.65
N ALA A 54 6.63 -4.60 22.46
CA ALA A 54 7.03 -5.95 22.09
C ALA A 54 7.93 -5.92 20.85
N LYS A 55 8.69 -6.98 20.64
CA LYS A 55 9.47 -7.20 19.41
C LYS A 55 8.71 -8.18 18.51
N PRO A 56 8.95 -8.18 17.19
CA PRO A 56 8.33 -9.15 16.28
C PRO A 56 8.50 -10.60 16.74
N GLU A 57 9.68 -10.95 17.24
CA GLU A 57 10.05 -12.28 17.73
C GLU A 57 9.55 -12.61 19.14
N SER A 58 8.88 -11.69 19.84
CA SER A 58 8.31 -11.95 21.17
C SER A 58 7.32 -13.12 21.12
N ARG A 59 7.45 -14.08 22.04
CA ARG A 59 6.52 -15.21 22.16
C ARG A 59 5.32 -14.84 23.02
N LEU A 60 4.15 -15.27 22.59
CA LEU A 60 2.88 -15.05 23.27
C LEU A 60 2.63 -16.14 24.31
N ALA A 61 2.11 -15.76 25.46
CA ALA A 61 1.66 -16.68 26.51
C ALA A 61 0.13 -16.65 26.66
N VAL A 62 -0.46 -17.74 27.13
CA VAL A 62 -1.89 -17.78 27.46
C VAL A 62 -2.23 -16.69 28.46
N GLY A 63 -3.31 -15.95 28.21
CA GLY A 63 -3.74 -14.83 29.03
C GLY A 63 -3.12 -13.48 28.65
N ASP A 64 -2.09 -13.46 27.79
CA ASP A 64 -1.55 -12.20 27.28
C ASP A 64 -2.63 -11.36 26.58
N LYS A 65 -2.59 -10.05 26.79
CA LYS A 65 -3.47 -9.09 26.12
C LYS A 65 -2.67 -8.33 25.06
N VAL A 66 -2.87 -8.69 23.79
CA VAL A 66 -2.28 -8.02 22.63
C VAL A 66 -3.15 -6.83 22.23
N ARG A 67 -2.60 -5.62 22.31
CA ARG A 67 -3.23 -4.40 21.81
C ARG A 67 -2.78 -4.14 20.37
N ILE A 68 -3.74 -4.02 19.46
CA ILE A 68 -3.51 -3.67 18.05
C ILE A 68 -4.09 -2.26 17.80
N PRO A 69 -3.34 -1.34 17.16
CA PRO A 69 -3.85 -0.01 16.84
C PRO A 69 -4.96 -0.08 15.78
N PRO A 70 -5.75 1.00 15.60
CA PRO A 70 -6.65 1.12 14.47
C PRO A 70 -5.93 0.89 13.15
N LEU A 71 -6.49 0.05 12.29
CA LEU A 71 -5.96 -0.26 10.98
C LEU A 71 -6.92 0.27 9.93
N VAL A 72 -6.75 1.55 9.58
CA VAL A 72 -7.34 2.06 8.36
C VAL A 72 -6.49 1.52 7.21
N MET A 73 -6.99 0.51 6.51
CA MET A 73 -6.50 0.23 5.18
C MET A 73 -7.31 1.11 4.24
N GLU A 74 -6.63 2.01 3.52
CA GLU A 74 -7.19 2.47 2.27
C GLU A 74 -7.41 1.18 1.47
N GLN A 75 -8.68 0.85 1.17
CA GLN A 75 -8.94 -0.06 0.07
C GLN A 75 -8.13 0.44 -1.11
N PRO A 76 -7.63 -0.42 -2.02
CA PRO A 76 -7.14 0.05 -3.30
C PRO A 76 -8.30 0.84 -3.92
N GLY A 77 -8.29 2.16 -3.74
CA GLY A 77 -9.26 3.02 -4.35
C GLY A 77 -9.08 2.82 -5.84
N THR A 78 -10.19 2.79 -6.57
CA THR A 78 -10.09 2.95 -8.02
C THR A 78 -9.21 4.16 -8.29
N LEU A 79 -8.17 3.98 -9.11
CA LEU A 79 -7.32 5.10 -9.50
C LEU A 79 -8.22 6.20 -10.06
N PRO A 80 -7.97 7.49 -9.73
CA PRO A 80 -8.71 8.57 -10.35
C PRO A 80 -8.63 8.44 -11.88
N LYS A 81 -9.73 8.71 -12.58
CA LYS A 81 -9.66 8.80 -14.05
C LYS A 81 -8.91 10.07 -14.45
N PRO A 82 -8.07 10.03 -15.51
CA PRO A 82 -7.47 11.25 -16.04
C PRO A 82 -8.55 12.23 -16.53
N SER A 83 -8.31 13.52 -16.33
CA SER A 83 -9.23 14.56 -16.83
C SER A 83 -9.15 14.65 -18.36
N PRO A 84 -10.20 15.13 -19.05
CA PRO A 84 -10.17 15.29 -20.51
C PRO A 84 -8.95 16.09 -21.00
N GLY A 85 -8.60 17.18 -20.31
CA GLY A 85 -7.42 17.98 -20.66
C GLY A 85 -6.09 17.24 -20.47
N LEU A 86 -5.98 16.38 -19.45
CA LEU A 86 -4.78 15.55 -19.27
C LEU A 86 -4.69 14.46 -20.35
N ILE A 87 -5.83 13.88 -20.75
CA ILE A 87 -5.89 12.90 -21.83
C ILE A 87 -5.38 13.54 -23.13
N THR A 88 -5.95 14.69 -23.52
CA THR A 88 -5.52 15.44 -24.71
C THR A 88 -4.03 15.79 -24.65
N ALA A 89 -3.56 16.35 -23.53
CA ALA A 89 -2.15 16.72 -23.37
C ALA A 89 -1.19 15.53 -23.48
N LEU A 90 -1.57 14.35 -22.98
CA LEU A 90 -0.73 13.14 -23.06
C LEU A 90 -0.74 12.52 -24.46
N GLN A 91 -1.88 12.56 -25.15
CA GLN A 91 -1.97 12.10 -26.55
C GLN A 91 -1.14 13.00 -27.48
N GLU A 92 -1.20 14.32 -27.29
CA GLU A 92 -0.39 15.30 -28.04
C GLU A 92 1.10 15.23 -27.69
N ALA A 93 1.45 14.68 -26.52
CA ALA A 93 2.82 14.50 -26.08
C ALA A 93 3.51 13.25 -26.64
N VAL A 94 2.81 12.37 -27.37
CA VAL A 94 3.42 11.17 -27.98
C VAL A 94 4.41 11.59 -29.05
N LEU A 95 5.68 11.28 -28.84
CA LEU A 95 6.77 11.52 -29.78
C LEU A 95 7.00 10.31 -30.69
N PHE A 96 6.78 9.11 -30.16
CA PHE A 96 6.97 7.85 -30.85
C PHE A 96 6.10 6.76 -30.20
N GLU A 97 5.54 5.89 -31.03
CA GLU A 97 4.74 4.75 -30.60
C GLU A 97 4.90 3.60 -31.60
N ASP A 98 5.22 2.42 -31.10
CA ASP A 98 5.12 1.15 -31.81
C ASP A 98 4.65 0.03 -30.86
N ALA A 99 4.78 -1.23 -31.29
CA ALA A 99 4.35 -2.39 -30.52
C ALA A 99 5.16 -2.63 -29.22
N ASP A 100 6.37 -2.08 -29.13
CA ASP A 100 7.31 -2.36 -28.05
C ASP A 100 7.62 -1.10 -27.20
N LEU A 101 7.49 0.10 -27.78
CA LEU A 101 7.93 1.35 -27.16
C LEU A 101 6.93 2.50 -27.33
N LEU A 102 6.69 3.20 -26.21
CA LEU A 102 5.99 4.48 -26.16
C LEU A 102 6.93 5.55 -25.62
N VAL A 103 7.17 6.61 -26.39
CA VAL A 103 7.99 7.76 -26.01
C VAL A 103 7.11 8.99 -25.90
N LEU A 104 7.10 9.62 -24.72
CA LEU A 104 6.26 10.78 -24.40
C LEU A 104 7.14 11.98 -24.05
N ASN A 105 6.80 13.15 -24.59
CA ASN A 105 7.29 14.45 -24.13
C ASN A 105 6.57 14.84 -22.83
N LYS A 106 7.03 14.32 -21.69
CA LYS A 106 6.36 14.49 -20.40
C LYS A 106 6.11 15.98 -20.07
N PRO A 107 4.84 16.39 -19.82
CA PRO A 107 4.54 17.74 -19.35
C PRO A 107 5.26 18.07 -18.04
N ALA A 108 5.79 19.30 -17.94
CA ALA A 108 6.35 19.82 -16.69
C ALA A 108 5.26 19.89 -15.60
N GLY A 109 5.61 19.58 -14.36
CA GLY A 109 4.69 19.58 -13.23
C GLY A 109 3.86 18.29 -13.08
N LEU A 110 3.91 17.36 -14.04
CA LEU A 110 3.28 16.04 -13.95
C LEU A 110 4.23 15.02 -13.31
N ALA A 111 3.80 14.39 -12.22
CA ALA A 111 4.55 13.30 -11.61
C ALA A 111 4.51 12.04 -12.48
N VAL A 112 5.61 11.29 -12.51
CA VAL A 112 5.73 10.08 -13.34
C VAL A 112 4.85 8.94 -12.83
N HIS A 113 4.80 8.74 -11.52
CA HIS A 113 4.05 7.67 -10.87
C HIS A 113 3.38 8.21 -9.60
N LEU A 114 2.30 7.56 -9.16
CA LEU A 114 1.66 7.79 -7.87
C LEU A 114 2.67 7.72 -6.70
N GLY A 115 2.38 8.46 -5.65
CA GLY A 115 3.27 8.59 -4.49
C GLY A 115 2.63 9.39 -3.36
N SER A 116 3.44 9.88 -2.42
CA SER A 116 2.94 10.64 -1.26
C SER A 116 2.13 11.87 -1.69
N GLY A 117 0.81 11.79 -1.56
CA GLY A 117 -0.13 12.85 -1.93
C GLY A 117 -0.52 12.91 -3.42
N ILE A 118 0.00 12.02 -4.26
CA ILE A 118 -0.32 11.96 -5.69
C ILE A 118 -0.97 10.61 -5.97
N ARG A 119 -2.24 10.64 -6.39
CA ARG A 119 -3.02 9.42 -6.68
C ARG A 119 -3.07 9.07 -8.18
N LEU A 120 -2.59 9.96 -9.04
CA LEU A 120 -2.56 9.78 -10.49
C LEU A 120 -1.30 10.43 -11.08
N GLY A 121 -0.33 9.62 -11.47
CA GLY A 121 0.84 10.05 -12.24
C GLY A 121 0.69 9.77 -13.74
N LEU A 122 1.74 10.04 -14.51
CA LEU A 122 1.78 9.79 -15.95
C LEU A 122 1.48 8.33 -16.27
N ILE A 123 2.15 7.37 -15.63
CA ILE A 123 1.99 5.96 -15.98
C ILE A 123 0.57 5.44 -15.67
N GLU A 124 -0.02 5.87 -14.56
CA GLU A 124 -1.41 5.53 -14.24
C GLU A 124 -2.40 6.12 -15.25
N ALA A 125 -2.13 7.33 -15.74
CA ALA A 125 -2.99 8.00 -16.70
C ALA A 125 -2.87 7.33 -18.08
N VAL A 126 -1.64 7.11 -18.56
CA VAL A 126 -1.34 6.47 -19.86
C VAL A 126 -2.04 5.13 -20.00
N ARG A 127 -1.95 4.25 -18.99
CA ARG A 127 -2.61 2.94 -18.97
C ARG A 127 -4.14 2.99 -19.05
N GLN A 128 -4.73 4.15 -18.78
CA GLN A 128 -6.19 4.35 -18.82
C GLN A 128 -6.67 5.03 -20.12
N ILE A 129 -5.76 5.53 -20.96
CA ILE A 129 -6.12 6.31 -22.15
C ILE A 129 -6.45 5.40 -23.34
N GLN A 130 -5.62 4.40 -23.59
CA GLN A 130 -5.77 3.47 -24.72
C GLN A 130 -5.55 2.02 -24.24
N PRO A 131 -6.32 1.04 -24.75
CA PRO A 131 -6.12 -0.38 -24.44
C PRO A 131 -4.69 -0.87 -24.68
N GLU A 132 -4.06 -0.42 -25.75
CA GLU A 132 -2.71 -0.76 -26.18
C GLU A 132 -1.66 -0.35 -25.15
N TRP A 133 -1.92 0.75 -24.43
CA TRP A 133 -1.02 1.28 -23.39
C TRP A 133 -1.30 0.69 -22.01
N GLY A 134 -2.32 -0.18 -21.87
CA GLY A 134 -2.77 -0.71 -20.58
C GLY A 134 -1.69 -1.44 -19.78
N GLU A 135 -0.76 -2.08 -20.48
CA GLU A 135 0.36 -2.83 -19.90
C GLU A 135 1.69 -2.07 -19.95
N ALA A 136 1.71 -0.81 -20.39
CA ALA A 136 2.94 -0.03 -20.51
C ALA A 136 3.69 0.05 -19.16
N GLU A 137 5.02 -0.11 -19.17
CA GLU A 137 5.86 0.05 -17.98
C GLU A 137 6.87 1.19 -18.15
N LEU A 138 7.31 1.77 -17.04
CA LEU A 138 8.30 2.85 -17.04
C LEU A 138 9.71 2.30 -17.25
N ALA A 139 10.34 2.65 -18.37
CA ALA A 139 11.76 2.38 -18.59
C ALA A 139 12.67 3.26 -17.70
N HIS A 140 12.26 4.51 -17.44
CA HIS A 140 12.95 5.46 -16.58
C HIS A 140 11.98 6.51 -16.02
N ARG A 141 12.47 7.43 -15.19
CA ARG A 141 11.69 8.52 -14.61
C ARG A 141 12.36 9.88 -14.81
N LEU A 142 11.54 10.91 -14.99
CA LEU A 142 11.91 12.32 -14.90
C LEU A 142 11.30 12.93 -13.65
N ASP A 143 11.93 13.98 -13.13
CA ASP A 143 11.36 14.73 -12.01
C ASP A 143 10.09 15.48 -12.42
N ARG A 144 9.35 15.90 -11.39
CA ARG A 144 8.08 16.59 -11.56
C ARG A 144 8.30 17.96 -12.18
#